data_AF-A0AA95HE23-F1
#
_entry.id   AF-A0AA95HE23-F1
#
_cell.length_a   1.000
_cell.length_b   1.000
_cell.length_c   1.000
_cell.angle_alpha   90.00
_cell.angle_beta   90.00
_cell.angle_gamma   90.00
#
_symmetry.space_group_name_H-M   'P 1'
#
loop_
_entity.id
_entity.type
_entity.pdbx_description
1 polymer ?
#
loop_
_entity_poly.entity_id
_entity_poly.type
_entity_poly.pdbx_seq_one_letter_code
_entity_poly.pdbx_strand_id
1 'polypeptide(L)'
;MSASNQNVWIMGCGDIGRRVARLYQNEGTKAIGWVRSEESLQLGLAQGIAMRKGDVDKGSYFSIFALDEALVYWFMPPPPNGESDDRLRRFLKGMDAAPQRVVLISTTGVYGDCGGRWIDESEPLKPIAARAKRRVDAEHAVQEWVARFGGESVILRVPGIYAPDRLPLERLQRGEPVLYEAEAPWTNRIHADDLAMVCKRAMEMAPSGAIYNATDGHPSTMTDYFNQVADYAGLPRPPQVSMAEAQAAMSAGMLSYLQESRRIRNDKLLTELGIRLQYPSLTVGLGMLKG
;
A
#
# COMPACT_ATOMS: atom_id res chain seq x y z
N MET A 1 -22.73 -20.16 -17.85
CA MET A 1 -23.13 -19.47 -16.60
C MET A 1 -22.75 -18.01 -16.81
N SER A 2 -23.72 -17.11 -16.88
CA SER A 2 -23.46 -15.69 -17.17
C SER A 2 -22.54 -15.12 -16.10
N ALA A 3 -21.46 -14.43 -16.50
CA ALA A 3 -20.67 -13.62 -15.58
C ALA A 3 -21.64 -12.73 -14.79
N SER A 4 -21.79 -12.99 -13.48
CA SER A 4 -22.46 -12.08 -12.58
C SER A 4 -21.76 -10.73 -12.74
N ASN A 5 -22.55 -9.67 -12.90
CA ASN A 5 -22.08 -8.32 -13.13
C ASN A 5 -21.54 -7.75 -11.80
N GLN A 6 -20.52 -8.39 -11.22
CA GLN A 6 -19.93 -8.00 -9.94
C GLN A 6 -19.31 -6.60 -10.09
N ASN A 7 -19.84 -5.66 -9.31
CA ASN A 7 -19.39 -4.28 -9.35
C ASN A 7 -18.08 -4.15 -8.57
N VAL A 8 -16.97 -3.94 -9.27
CA VAL A 8 -15.67 -3.68 -8.64
C VAL A 8 -15.53 -2.18 -8.38
N TRP A 9 -15.35 -1.80 -7.13
CA TRP A 9 -15.13 -0.42 -6.69
C TRP A 9 -13.73 -0.23 -6.15
N ILE A 10 -13.05 0.82 -6.59
CA ILE A 10 -11.70 1.17 -6.14
C ILE A 10 -11.77 2.50 -5.41
N MET A 11 -11.94 2.42 -4.09
CA MET A 11 -12.04 3.58 -3.20
C MET A 11 -10.64 4.15 -2.98
N GLY A 12 -10.39 5.35 -3.53
CA GLY A 12 -9.04 5.91 -3.58
C GLY A 12 -8.26 5.43 -4.82
N CYS A 13 -8.85 5.62 -6.01
CA CYS A 13 -8.27 5.21 -7.29
C CYS A 13 -7.11 6.14 -7.74
N GLY A 14 -6.07 6.23 -6.90
CA GLY A 14 -4.79 6.84 -7.21
C GLY A 14 -3.94 5.94 -8.11
N ASP A 15 -2.62 6.04 -8.04
CA ASP A 15 -1.71 5.25 -8.89
C ASP A 15 -1.93 3.72 -8.77
N ILE A 16 -1.87 3.13 -7.57
CA ILE A 16 -2.12 1.69 -7.40
C ILE A 16 -3.55 1.31 -7.82
N GLY A 17 -4.54 2.14 -7.50
CA GLY A 17 -5.92 1.90 -7.90
C GLY A 17 -6.11 1.86 -9.42
N ARG A 18 -5.46 2.77 -10.16
CA ARG A 18 -5.51 2.76 -11.63
C ARG A 18 -4.80 1.56 -12.23
N ARG A 19 -3.70 1.11 -11.63
CA ARG A 19 -3.01 -0.13 -12.04
C ARG A 19 -3.92 -1.35 -11.84
N VAL A 20 -4.61 -1.45 -10.70
CA VAL A 20 -5.63 -2.50 -10.47
C VAL A 20 -6.78 -2.39 -11.47
N ALA A 21 -7.31 -1.18 -11.71
CA ALA A 21 -8.39 -0.97 -12.67
C ALA A 21 -8.01 -1.42 -14.08
N ARG A 22 -6.77 -1.18 -14.50
CA ARG A 22 -6.23 -1.61 -15.79
C ARG A 22 -6.18 -3.13 -15.93
N LEU A 23 -5.87 -3.85 -14.84
CA LEU A 23 -5.91 -5.32 -14.86
C LEU A 23 -7.32 -5.84 -15.16
N TYR A 24 -8.36 -5.25 -14.56
CA TYR A 24 -9.75 -5.60 -14.88
C TYR A 24 -10.14 -5.19 -16.31
N GLN A 25 -9.73 -3.99 -16.75
CA GLN A 25 -9.99 -3.50 -18.11
C GLN A 25 -9.42 -4.45 -19.17
N ASN A 26 -8.20 -4.96 -18.96
CA ASN A 26 -7.55 -5.92 -19.85
C ASN A 26 -8.32 -7.27 -19.96
N GLU A 27 -9.16 -7.58 -18.97
CA GLU A 27 -10.01 -8.77 -18.94
C GLU A 27 -11.44 -8.48 -19.41
N GLY A 28 -11.75 -7.24 -19.82
CA GLY A 28 -13.07 -6.82 -20.24
C GLY A 28 -14.05 -6.54 -19.08
N THR A 29 -13.58 -6.58 -17.83
CA THR A 29 -14.38 -6.28 -16.64
C THR A 29 -14.26 -4.80 -16.29
N LYS A 30 -15.39 -4.16 -15.95
CA LYS A 30 -15.41 -2.75 -15.56
C LYS A 30 -15.17 -2.60 -14.06
N ALA A 31 -14.07 -1.94 -13.68
CA ALA A 31 -13.85 -1.43 -12.33
C ALA A 31 -14.12 0.08 -12.28
N ILE A 32 -14.81 0.53 -11.24
CA ILE A 32 -15.19 1.92 -11.02
C ILE A 32 -14.28 2.53 -9.96
N GLY A 33 -13.43 3.46 -10.36
CA GLY A 33 -12.58 4.21 -9.44
C GLY A 33 -13.33 5.37 -8.76
N TRP A 34 -13.06 5.58 -7.48
CA TRP A 34 -13.56 6.73 -6.73
C TRP A 34 -12.40 7.61 -6.28
N VAL A 35 -12.46 8.90 -6.61
CA VAL A 35 -11.41 9.89 -6.32
C VAL A 35 -11.99 11.21 -5.81
N ARG A 36 -11.16 11.98 -5.10
CA ARG A 36 -11.57 13.26 -4.50
C ARG A 36 -11.29 14.47 -5.40
N SER A 37 -10.19 14.46 -6.15
CA SER A 37 -9.77 15.59 -6.98
C SER A 37 -10.26 15.45 -8.43
N GLU A 38 -10.48 16.60 -9.07
CA GLU A 38 -10.79 16.66 -10.50
C GLU A 38 -9.63 16.14 -11.34
N GLU A 39 -8.40 16.47 -10.96
CA GLU A 39 -7.18 16.01 -11.63
C GLU A 39 -7.11 14.47 -11.70
N SER A 40 -7.35 13.79 -10.57
CA SER A 40 -7.35 12.31 -10.56
C SER A 40 -8.51 11.71 -11.35
N LEU A 41 -9.66 12.41 -11.41
CA LEU A 41 -10.79 11.99 -12.23
C LEU A 41 -10.41 12.01 -13.71
N GLN A 42 -9.91 13.15 -14.19
CA GLN A 42 -9.52 13.35 -15.59
C GLN A 42 -8.39 12.39 -15.99
N LEU A 43 -7.39 12.19 -15.12
CA LEU A 43 -6.32 11.24 -15.38
C LEU A 43 -6.82 9.80 -15.54
N GLY A 44 -7.78 9.36 -14.71
CA GLY A 44 -8.36 8.02 -14.83
C GLY A 44 -9.23 7.87 -16.09
N LEU A 45 -10.06 8.87 -16.40
CA LEU A 45 -10.90 8.88 -17.60
C LEU A 45 -10.05 8.85 -18.89
N ALA A 46 -8.95 9.60 -18.93
CA ALA A 46 -8.00 9.60 -20.05
C ALA A 46 -7.35 8.22 -20.28
N GLN A 47 -7.31 7.37 -19.25
CA GLN A 47 -6.84 5.98 -19.33
C GLN A 47 -7.97 4.99 -19.65
N GLY A 48 -9.19 5.47 -19.95
CA GLY A 48 -10.35 4.63 -20.23
C GLY A 48 -10.95 3.94 -19.00
N ILE A 49 -10.57 4.36 -17.79
CA ILE A 49 -11.09 3.80 -16.54
C ILE A 49 -12.42 4.49 -16.22
N ALA A 50 -13.44 3.71 -15.83
CA ALA A 50 -14.67 4.28 -15.29
C ALA A 50 -14.37 4.93 -13.94
N MET A 51 -14.66 6.22 -13.80
CA MET A 51 -14.31 6.99 -12.60
C MET A 51 -15.49 7.81 -12.10
N ARG A 52 -15.56 7.99 -10.78
CA ARG A 52 -16.48 8.89 -10.10
C ARG A 52 -15.72 9.79 -9.13
N LYS A 53 -16.20 11.02 -9.03
CA LYS A 53 -15.66 12.00 -8.08
C LYS A 53 -16.58 12.12 -6.88
N GLY A 54 -15.98 12.15 -5.70
CA GLY A 54 -16.67 12.51 -4.47
C GLY A 54 -15.75 12.52 -3.26
N ASP A 55 -16.21 13.18 -2.21
CA ASP A 55 -15.51 13.29 -0.94
C ASP A 55 -16.35 12.70 0.19
N VAL A 56 -15.97 11.52 0.68
CA VAL A 56 -16.64 10.81 1.78
C VAL A 56 -16.54 11.57 3.11
N ASP A 57 -15.61 12.51 3.25
CA ASP A 57 -15.51 13.36 4.43
C ASP A 57 -16.48 14.55 4.36
N LYS A 58 -16.93 14.92 3.16
CA LYS A 58 -17.92 16.00 2.92
C LYS A 58 -19.32 15.46 2.62
N GLY A 59 -19.57 14.19 2.93
CA GLY A 59 -20.88 13.58 2.77
C GLY A 59 -21.22 13.16 1.33
N SER A 60 -20.25 13.12 0.41
CA SER A 60 -20.47 12.49 -0.89
C SER A 60 -20.32 10.97 -0.75
N TYR A 61 -21.41 10.25 -0.91
CA TYR A 61 -21.44 8.80 -0.86
C TYR A 61 -21.94 8.24 -2.20
N PHE A 62 -21.52 7.03 -2.53
CA PHE A 62 -22.17 6.22 -3.56
C PHE A 62 -23.55 5.76 -3.02
N SER A 63 -24.47 5.44 -3.91
CA SER A 63 -25.71 4.76 -3.50
C SER A 63 -25.34 3.45 -2.82
N ILE A 64 -25.89 3.14 -1.64
CA ILE A 64 -25.58 1.88 -0.94
C ILE A 64 -25.93 0.65 -1.79
N PHE A 65 -26.98 0.75 -2.62
CA PHE A 65 -27.34 -0.26 -3.61
C PHE A 65 -26.27 -0.50 -4.66
N ALA A 66 -25.35 0.45 -4.87
CA ALA A 66 -24.22 0.26 -5.78
C ALA A 66 -23.11 -0.61 -5.18
N LEU A 67 -23.16 -0.89 -3.88
CA LEU A 67 -22.26 -1.81 -3.19
C LEU A 67 -22.87 -3.19 -2.93
N ASP A 68 -24.12 -3.41 -3.32
CA ASP A 68 -24.72 -4.74 -3.21
C ASP A 68 -23.94 -5.74 -4.07
N GLU A 69 -23.54 -6.86 -3.46
CA GLU A 69 -22.62 -7.86 -4.02
C GLU A 69 -21.29 -7.31 -4.60
N ALA A 70 -20.90 -6.09 -4.22
CA ALA A 70 -19.71 -5.44 -4.77
C ALA A 70 -18.41 -5.99 -4.18
N LEU A 71 -17.34 -5.86 -4.97
CA LEU A 71 -15.97 -6.07 -4.54
C LEU A 71 -15.32 -4.69 -4.33
N VAL A 72 -14.85 -4.40 -3.11
CA VAL A 72 -14.31 -3.08 -2.76
C VAL A 72 -12.83 -3.16 -2.46
N TYR A 73 -12.04 -2.42 -3.20
CA TYR A 73 -10.67 -2.06 -2.82
C TYR A 73 -10.70 -0.78 -1.99
N TRP A 74 -10.25 -0.86 -0.74
CA TRP A 74 -10.12 0.30 0.14
C TRP A 74 -8.67 0.81 0.15
N PHE A 75 -8.36 1.69 -0.80
CA PHE A 75 -7.05 2.30 -0.99
C PHE A 75 -6.97 3.75 -0.52
N MET A 76 -8.09 4.30 -0.01
CA MET A 76 -8.07 5.60 0.63
C MET A 76 -7.12 5.56 1.84
N PRO A 77 -6.24 6.56 2.00
CA PRO A 77 -5.47 6.68 3.24
C PRO A 77 -6.44 6.96 4.41
N PRO A 78 -6.04 6.80 5.67
CA PRO A 78 -6.80 7.31 6.80
C PRO A 78 -6.81 8.86 6.80
N PRO A 79 -7.63 9.51 7.63
CA PRO A 79 -7.50 10.93 7.93
C PRO A 79 -6.07 11.29 8.42
N PRO A 80 -5.61 12.54 8.20
CA PRO A 80 -4.23 12.93 8.52
C PRO A 80 -3.96 13.02 10.04
N ASN A 81 -5.00 13.22 10.85
CA ASN A 81 -4.93 13.46 12.28
C ASN A 81 -5.71 12.40 13.07
N GLY A 82 -5.46 12.33 14.38
CA GLY A 82 -6.07 11.34 15.27
C GLY A 82 -5.35 10.00 15.29
N GLU A 83 -5.89 9.05 16.06
CA GLU A 83 -5.35 7.68 16.18
C GLU A 83 -6.23 6.63 15.49
N SER A 84 -7.41 7.02 14.98
CA SER A 84 -8.36 6.15 14.27
C SER A 84 -8.46 6.45 12.76
N ASP A 85 -8.95 5.48 11.99
CA ASP A 85 -9.45 5.66 10.63
C ASP A 85 -10.97 5.87 10.64
N ASP A 86 -11.38 7.05 11.10
CA ASP A 86 -12.80 7.44 11.16
C ASP A 86 -13.48 7.44 9.79
N ARG A 87 -12.70 7.51 8.69
CA ARG A 87 -13.22 7.45 7.34
C ARG A 87 -13.70 6.04 7.03
N LEU A 88 -12.86 5.04 7.26
CA LEU A 88 -13.23 3.64 7.06
C LEU A 88 -14.31 3.21 8.06
N ARG A 89 -14.20 3.60 9.34
CA ARG A 89 -15.23 3.29 10.34
C ARG A 89 -16.61 3.85 9.98
N ARG A 90 -16.69 5.09 9.50
CA ARG A 90 -17.97 5.67 9.02
C ARG A 90 -18.51 4.93 7.80
N PHE A 91 -17.63 4.60 6.84
CA PHE A 91 -18.01 3.80 5.69
C PHE A 91 -18.61 2.46 6.12
N LEU A 92 -17.89 1.66 6.92
CA LEU A 92 -18.35 0.34 7.36
C LEU A 92 -19.56 0.38 8.29
N LYS A 93 -19.74 1.46 9.08
CA LYS A 93 -20.94 1.60 9.95
C LYS A 93 -22.22 1.75 9.12
N GLY A 94 -22.14 2.33 7.93
CA GLY A 94 -23.27 2.47 7.01
C GLY A 94 -23.51 1.21 6.16
N MET A 95 -22.77 0.14 6.41
CA MET A 95 -22.71 -1.06 5.59
C MET A 95 -23.10 -2.27 6.44
N ASP A 96 -24.20 -2.94 6.07
CA ASP A 96 -24.56 -4.24 6.64
C ASP A 96 -23.68 -5.33 6.01
N ALA A 97 -24.26 -6.35 5.36
CA ALA A 97 -23.52 -7.42 4.69
C ALA A 97 -22.91 -7.02 3.31
N ALA A 98 -23.05 -5.76 2.92
CA ALA A 98 -22.49 -5.20 1.69
C ALA A 98 -21.32 -4.25 2.05
N PRO A 99 -20.22 -4.18 1.29
CA PRO A 99 -19.92 -4.97 0.10
C PRO A 99 -19.68 -6.44 0.41
N GLN A 100 -19.71 -7.32 -0.60
CA GLN A 100 -19.42 -8.74 -0.43
C GLN A 100 -18.02 -8.95 0.15
N ARG A 101 -17.03 -8.21 -0.39
CA ARG A 101 -15.62 -8.35 -0.01
C ARG A 101 -14.90 -7.02 -0.01
N VAL A 102 -14.02 -6.81 0.98
CA VAL A 102 -13.13 -5.65 1.09
C VAL A 102 -11.66 -6.09 1.06
N VAL A 103 -10.87 -5.55 0.12
CA VAL A 103 -9.40 -5.62 0.17
C VAL A 103 -8.87 -4.30 0.71
N LEU A 104 -8.30 -4.34 1.91
CA LEU A 104 -7.71 -3.19 2.59
C LEU A 104 -6.20 -3.11 2.31
N ILE A 105 -5.71 -1.98 1.81
CA ILE A 105 -4.28 -1.65 1.87
C ILE A 105 -3.97 -1.06 3.25
N SER A 106 -3.25 -1.85 4.05
CA SER A 106 -2.61 -1.42 5.28
C SER A 106 -1.13 -1.09 5.03
N THR A 107 -0.30 -1.11 6.07
CA THR A 107 1.14 -0.86 5.97
C THR A 107 1.90 -1.82 6.86
N THR A 108 3.14 -2.14 6.50
CA THR A 108 4.03 -2.89 7.40
C THR A 108 4.47 -2.09 8.62
N GLY A 109 4.22 -0.77 8.66
CA GLY A 109 4.44 0.05 9.85
C GLY A 109 3.62 -0.37 11.08
N VAL A 110 2.56 -1.17 10.89
CA VAL A 110 1.74 -1.70 11.99
C VAL A 110 2.51 -2.60 12.95
N TYR A 111 3.60 -3.21 12.51
CA TYR A 111 4.47 -4.02 13.35
C TYR A 111 5.36 -3.19 14.28
N GLY A 112 5.60 -1.90 13.96
CA GLY A 112 6.57 -1.07 14.69
C GLY A 112 8.01 -1.54 14.54
N ASP A 113 8.88 -1.10 15.45
CA ASP A 113 10.28 -1.53 15.43
C ASP A 113 10.43 -2.99 15.85
N CYS A 114 11.12 -3.76 15.01
CA CYS A 114 11.38 -5.18 15.23
C CYS A 114 12.89 -5.45 15.33
N GLY A 115 13.71 -4.41 15.58
CA GLY A 115 15.16 -4.53 15.75
C GLY A 115 15.86 -5.15 14.53
N GLY A 116 15.29 -4.97 13.34
CA GLY A 116 15.82 -5.53 12.10
C GLY A 116 15.72 -7.05 11.97
N ARG A 117 15.00 -7.78 12.84
CA ARG A 117 14.83 -9.25 12.60
C ARG A 117 13.87 -9.53 11.44
N TRP A 118 13.93 -10.76 10.96
CA TRP A 118 12.93 -11.31 10.03
C TRP A 118 11.61 -11.56 10.77
N ILE A 119 10.52 -11.11 10.17
CA ILE A 119 9.15 -11.27 10.68
C ILE A 119 8.21 -11.72 9.55
N ASP A 120 7.10 -12.33 9.93
CA ASP A 120 5.98 -12.67 9.07
C ASP A 120 4.66 -12.08 9.64
N GLU A 121 3.52 -12.47 9.09
CA GLU A 121 2.20 -11.96 9.47
C GLU A 121 1.79 -12.29 10.91
N SER A 122 2.48 -13.22 11.59
CA SER A 122 2.23 -13.57 12.99
C SER A 122 2.87 -12.60 14.00
N GLU A 123 3.73 -11.68 13.55
CA GLU A 123 4.35 -10.68 14.41
C GLU A 123 3.28 -9.77 15.06
N PRO A 124 3.31 -9.58 16.39
CA PRO A 124 2.36 -8.70 17.07
C PRO A 124 2.41 -7.25 16.58
N LEU A 125 1.25 -6.60 16.53
CA LEU A 125 1.15 -5.18 16.14
C LEU A 125 1.63 -4.28 17.28
N LYS A 126 2.66 -3.48 17.01
CA LYS A 126 3.25 -2.53 17.97
C LYS A 126 3.56 -1.18 17.28
N PRO A 127 2.56 -0.53 16.65
CA PRO A 127 2.79 0.68 15.86
C PRO A 127 3.34 1.82 16.74
N ILE A 128 4.43 2.44 16.30
CA ILE A 128 5.01 3.63 16.97
C ILE A 128 4.46 4.90 16.31
N ALA A 129 4.61 5.01 14.98
CA ALA A 129 4.16 6.18 14.24
C ALA A 129 2.62 6.35 14.27
N ALA A 130 2.14 7.59 14.46
CA ALA A 130 0.70 7.90 14.50
C ALA A 130 -0.08 7.41 13.26
N ARG A 131 0.55 7.48 12.08
CA ARG A 131 -0.03 6.93 10.83
C ARG A 131 -0.22 5.41 10.86
N ALA A 132 0.67 4.68 11.54
CA ALA A 132 0.60 3.23 11.65
C ALA A 132 -0.48 2.82 12.65
N LYS A 133 -0.66 3.58 13.74
CA LYS A 133 -1.78 3.41 14.68
C LYS A 133 -3.13 3.52 13.97
N ARG A 134 -3.31 4.53 13.12
CA ARG A 134 -4.52 4.67 12.28
C ARG A 134 -4.73 3.49 11.33
N ARG A 135 -3.66 2.86 10.85
CA ARG A 135 -3.76 1.65 10.02
C ARG A 135 -4.11 0.42 10.83
N VAL A 136 -3.62 0.28 12.06
CA VAL A 136 -4.10 -0.76 12.99
C VAL A 136 -5.58 -0.59 13.28
N ASP A 137 -6.04 0.64 13.51
CA ASP A 137 -7.47 0.92 13.68
C ASP A 137 -8.29 0.53 12.43
N ALA A 138 -7.77 0.80 11.23
CA ALA A 138 -8.40 0.38 9.98
C ALA A 138 -8.48 -1.16 9.83
N GLU A 139 -7.42 -1.88 10.23
CA GLU A 139 -7.41 -3.36 10.27
C GLU A 139 -8.48 -3.90 11.22
N HIS A 140 -8.57 -3.33 12.43
CA HIS A 140 -9.62 -3.71 13.39
C HIS A 140 -11.02 -3.38 12.87
N ALA A 141 -11.22 -2.23 12.23
CA ALA A 141 -12.53 -1.83 11.73
C ALA A 141 -13.08 -2.82 10.68
N VAL A 142 -12.26 -3.32 9.76
CA VAL A 142 -12.70 -4.33 8.78
C VAL A 142 -12.97 -5.68 9.44
N GLN A 143 -12.16 -6.08 10.41
CA GLN A 143 -12.36 -7.34 11.15
C GLN A 143 -13.64 -7.30 12.00
N GLU A 144 -13.89 -6.19 12.69
CA GLU A 144 -15.13 -5.93 13.43
C GLU A 144 -16.36 -5.97 12.52
N TRP A 145 -16.28 -5.36 11.34
CA TRP A 145 -17.36 -5.39 10.35
C TRP A 145 -17.63 -6.81 9.84
N VAL A 146 -16.59 -7.58 9.50
CA VAL A 146 -16.74 -9.01 9.11
C VAL A 146 -17.41 -9.81 10.24
N ALA A 147 -16.94 -9.67 11.47
CA ALA A 147 -17.48 -10.40 12.61
C ALA A 147 -18.94 -10.05 12.91
N ARG A 148 -19.35 -8.80 12.66
CA ARG A 148 -20.70 -8.31 12.95
C ARG A 148 -21.71 -8.59 11.83
N PHE A 149 -21.29 -8.47 10.57
CA PHE A 149 -22.22 -8.45 9.43
C PHE A 149 -21.98 -9.57 8.42
N GLY A 150 -20.92 -10.36 8.56
CA GLY A 150 -20.68 -11.55 7.73
C GLY A 150 -20.11 -11.28 6.34
N GLY A 151 -19.65 -10.06 6.05
CA GLY A 151 -18.90 -9.76 4.84
C GLY A 151 -17.51 -10.40 4.84
N GLU A 152 -16.77 -10.28 3.73
CA GLU A 152 -15.41 -10.83 3.61
C GLU A 152 -14.35 -9.73 3.61
N SER A 153 -13.18 -10.01 4.18
CA SER A 153 -12.06 -9.05 4.08
C SER A 153 -10.71 -9.71 3.88
N VAL A 154 -9.81 -8.97 3.24
CA VAL A 154 -8.40 -9.32 3.09
C VAL A 154 -7.56 -8.09 3.39
N ILE A 155 -6.51 -8.25 4.19
CA ILE A 155 -5.62 -7.16 4.59
C ILE A 155 -4.26 -7.36 3.93
N LEU A 156 -3.81 -6.35 3.19
CA LEU A 156 -2.50 -6.32 2.57
C LEU A 156 -1.62 -5.29 3.30
N ARG A 157 -0.61 -5.76 4.04
CA ARG A 157 0.37 -4.91 4.72
C ARG A 157 1.48 -4.56 3.73
N VAL A 158 1.42 -3.34 3.19
CA VAL A 158 2.30 -2.87 2.13
C VAL A 158 3.49 -2.07 2.70
N PRO A 159 4.73 -2.35 2.28
CA PRO A 159 5.90 -1.57 2.67
C PRO A 159 6.10 -0.36 1.73
N GLY A 160 7.35 0.07 1.50
CA GLY A 160 7.64 1.11 0.51
C GLY A 160 7.23 0.67 -0.90
N ILE A 161 6.61 1.56 -1.68
CA ILE A 161 6.23 1.26 -3.06
C ILE A 161 7.20 1.98 -3.98
N TYR A 162 7.81 1.24 -4.91
CA TYR A 162 8.64 1.83 -5.95
C TYR A 162 8.06 1.57 -7.34
N ALA A 163 8.36 2.48 -8.24
CA ALA A 163 7.99 2.52 -9.66
C ALA A 163 8.83 3.64 -10.30
N PRO A 164 8.94 3.73 -11.64
CA PRO A 164 9.68 4.80 -12.30
C PRO A 164 9.37 6.21 -11.78
N ASP A 165 8.09 6.49 -11.55
CA ASP A 165 7.55 7.77 -11.09
C ASP A 165 7.55 7.95 -9.56
N ARG A 166 8.09 6.97 -8.83
CA ARG A 166 8.13 6.95 -7.35
C ARG A 166 9.54 6.88 -6.77
N LEU A 167 10.56 6.93 -7.62
CA LEU A 167 11.95 6.96 -7.17
C LEU A 167 12.26 8.31 -6.50
N PRO A 168 13.05 8.34 -5.42
CA PRO A 168 13.38 9.56 -4.69
C PRO A 168 14.47 10.40 -5.40
N LEU A 169 14.32 10.61 -6.71
CA LEU A 169 15.30 11.29 -7.55
C LEU A 169 15.52 12.74 -7.13
N GLU A 170 14.45 13.45 -6.76
CA GLU A 170 14.55 14.83 -6.29
C GLU A 170 15.38 14.94 -5.01
N ARG A 171 15.20 14.01 -4.07
CA ARG A 171 15.98 13.94 -2.83
C ARG A 171 17.46 13.70 -3.12
N LEU A 172 17.76 12.81 -4.07
CA LEU A 172 19.13 12.52 -4.51
C LEU A 172 19.77 13.72 -5.22
N GLN A 173 19.03 14.41 -6.08
CA GLN A 173 19.50 15.62 -6.77
C GLN A 173 19.83 16.76 -5.80
N ARG A 174 19.09 16.87 -4.70
CA ARG A 174 19.38 17.82 -3.61
C ARG A 174 20.57 17.42 -2.74
N GLY A 175 21.11 16.21 -2.90
CA GLY A 175 22.22 15.70 -2.10
C GLY A 175 21.88 15.52 -0.63
N GLU A 176 20.60 15.27 -0.30
CA GLU A 176 20.20 15.06 1.09
C GLU A 176 20.92 13.83 1.68
N PRO A 177 21.52 13.94 2.88
CA PRO A 177 22.30 12.85 3.45
C PRO A 177 21.44 11.64 3.81
N VAL A 178 22.11 10.50 3.89
CA VAL A 178 21.59 9.24 4.43
C VAL A 178 22.46 8.79 5.59
N LEU A 179 21.98 7.85 6.41
CA LEU A 179 22.80 7.32 7.51
C LEU A 179 23.98 6.51 6.97
N TYR A 180 25.03 6.35 7.78
CA TYR A 180 25.96 5.26 7.58
C TYR A 180 25.21 3.94 7.48
N GLU A 181 25.60 3.11 6.52
CA GLU A 181 24.87 1.87 6.23
C GLU A 181 24.74 0.94 7.46
N ALA A 182 25.75 0.90 8.33
CA ALA A 182 25.73 0.13 9.57
C ALA A 182 24.72 0.64 10.62
N GLU A 183 24.34 1.92 10.54
CA GLU A 183 23.35 2.55 11.42
C GLU A 183 21.97 2.67 10.75
N ALA A 184 21.88 2.36 9.46
CA ALA A 184 20.65 2.50 8.68
C ALA A 184 19.66 1.37 9.00
N PRO A 185 18.37 1.69 9.18
CA PRO A 185 17.36 0.66 9.42
C PRO A 185 17.12 -0.19 8.17
N TRP A 186 16.62 -1.41 8.38
CA TRP A 186 16.13 -2.25 7.29
C TRP A 186 14.81 -1.71 6.73
N THR A 187 14.75 -1.63 5.42
CA THR A 187 13.57 -1.22 4.66
C THR A 187 13.13 -2.33 3.72
N ASN A 188 11.84 -2.31 3.39
CA ASN A 188 11.17 -3.33 2.57
C ASN A 188 10.44 -2.60 1.46
N ARG A 189 10.15 -3.29 0.36
CA ARG A 189 9.59 -2.65 -0.82
C ARG A 189 8.80 -3.61 -1.68
N ILE A 190 7.95 -3.06 -2.55
CA ILE A 190 7.28 -3.78 -3.62
C ILE A 190 7.14 -2.87 -4.84
N HIS A 191 7.24 -3.44 -6.04
CA HIS A 191 6.98 -2.67 -7.25
C HIS A 191 5.47 -2.39 -7.39
N ALA A 192 5.11 -1.21 -7.91
CA ALA A 192 3.70 -0.80 -8.00
C ALA A 192 2.83 -1.75 -8.85
N ASP A 193 3.38 -2.33 -9.93
CA ASP A 193 2.65 -3.31 -10.77
C ASP A 193 2.48 -4.66 -10.08
N ASP A 194 3.51 -5.12 -9.37
CA ASP A 194 3.40 -6.35 -8.57
C ASP A 194 2.38 -6.16 -7.44
N LEU A 195 2.35 -5.00 -6.80
CA LEU A 195 1.34 -4.68 -5.80
C LEU A 195 -0.08 -4.69 -6.40
N ALA A 196 -0.27 -4.13 -7.60
CA ALA A 196 -1.58 -4.17 -8.27
C ALA A 196 -2.02 -5.61 -8.59
N MET A 197 -1.10 -6.45 -9.07
CA MET A 197 -1.35 -7.88 -9.28
C MET A 197 -1.69 -8.59 -7.97
N VAL A 198 -0.94 -8.32 -6.88
CA VAL A 198 -1.22 -8.86 -5.55
C VAL A 198 -2.62 -8.46 -5.07
N CYS A 199 -3.01 -7.19 -5.23
CA CYS A 199 -4.35 -6.73 -4.89
C CYS A 199 -5.43 -7.52 -5.62
N LYS A 200 -5.30 -7.69 -6.94
CA LYS A 200 -6.26 -8.45 -7.75
C LYS A 200 -6.34 -9.92 -7.33
N ARG A 201 -5.19 -10.58 -7.18
CA ARG A 201 -5.14 -11.98 -6.74
C ARG A 201 -5.68 -12.18 -5.33
N ALA A 202 -5.45 -11.23 -4.42
CA ALA A 202 -6.03 -11.25 -3.09
C ALA A 202 -7.56 -11.15 -3.14
N MET A 203 -8.11 -10.26 -3.98
CA MET A 203 -9.55 -10.16 -4.17
C MET A 203 -10.17 -11.47 -4.67
N GLU A 204 -9.50 -12.16 -5.60
CA GLU A 204 -10.02 -13.34 -6.29
C GLU A 204 -9.85 -14.64 -5.50
N MET A 205 -8.69 -14.81 -4.86
CA MET A 205 -8.22 -16.13 -4.39
C MET A 205 -8.03 -16.21 -2.88
N ALA A 206 -7.84 -15.09 -2.19
CA ALA A 206 -7.57 -15.15 -0.75
C ALA A 206 -8.80 -15.62 0.03
N PRO A 207 -8.59 -16.43 1.10
CA PRO A 207 -9.66 -16.73 2.04
C PRO A 207 -10.06 -15.47 2.82
N SER A 208 -11.33 -15.36 3.20
CA SER A 208 -11.81 -14.28 4.07
C SER A 208 -11.04 -14.29 5.40
N GLY A 209 -10.69 -13.09 5.87
CA GLY A 209 -9.88 -12.88 7.08
C GLY A 209 -8.37 -13.00 6.86
N ALA A 210 -7.91 -13.27 5.63
CA ALA A 210 -6.49 -13.38 5.34
C ALA A 210 -5.76 -12.04 5.51
N ILE A 211 -4.54 -12.14 6.05
CA ILE A 211 -3.57 -11.05 6.14
C ILE A 211 -2.30 -11.49 5.42
N TYR A 212 -1.76 -10.62 4.58
CA TYR A 212 -0.51 -10.84 3.84
C TYR A 212 0.44 -9.65 3.89
N ASN A 213 1.73 -9.93 3.97
CA ASN A 213 2.80 -8.97 3.74
C ASN A 213 3.06 -8.83 2.23
N ALA A 214 2.64 -7.71 1.66
CA ALA A 214 2.78 -7.42 0.22
C ALA A 214 4.14 -6.78 -0.09
N THR A 215 5.22 -7.55 0.08
CA THR A 215 6.62 -7.14 -0.17
C THR A 215 7.26 -8.03 -1.23
N ASP A 216 8.37 -7.57 -1.83
CA ASP A 216 9.18 -8.38 -2.75
C ASP A 216 9.99 -9.50 -2.06
N GLY A 217 10.13 -9.41 -0.73
CA GLY A 217 10.86 -10.37 0.09
C GLY A 217 12.37 -10.14 0.11
N HIS A 218 12.84 -9.04 -0.49
CA HIS A 218 14.26 -8.70 -0.60
C HIS A 218 14.58 -7.37 0.11
N PRO A 219 14.55 -7.35 1.45
CA PRO A 219 14.82 -6.15 2.21
C PRO A 219 16.27 -5.71 2.06
N SER A 220 16.49 -4.40 2.16
CA SER A 220 17.82 -3.79 2.23
C SER A 220 17.82 -2.56 3.14
N THR A 221 19.00 -2.09 3.53
CA THR A 221 19.08 -0.91 4.38
C THR A 221 18.53 0.33 3.66
N MET A 222 18.07 1.33 4.42
CA MET A 222 17.63 2.60 3.82
C MET A 222 18.75 3.23 2.99
N THR A 223 20.00 3.12 3.43
CA THR A 223 21.17 3.65 2.71
C THR A 223 21.43 2.91 1.41
N ASP A 224 21.40 1.57 1.44
CA ASP A 224 21.53 0.75 0.22
C ASP A 224 20.45 1.09 -0.82
N TYR A 225 19.21 1.31 -0.38
CA TYR A 225 18.14 1.78 -1.28
C TYR A 225 18.52 3.04 -2.05
N PHE A 226 18.94 4.09 -1.34
CA PHE A 226 19.31 5.35 -1.98
C PHE A 226 20.53 5.20 -2.89
N ASN A 227 21.51 4.39 -2.50
CA ASN A 227 22.67 4.09 -3.34
C ASN A 227 22.27 3.39 -4.65
N GLN A 228 21.42 2.35 -4.57
CA GLN A 228 20.96 1.64 -5.77
C GLN A 228 20.15 2.55 -6.72
N VAL A 229 19.31 3.44 -6.18
CA VAL A 229 18.56 4.40 -7.01
C VAL A 229 19.49 5.44 -7.63
N ALA A 230 20.49 5.93 -6.89
CA ALA A 230 21.49 6.86 -7.42
C ALA A 230 22.27 6.25 -8.59
N ASP A 231 22.76 5.01 -8.41
CA ASP A 231 23.48 4.25 -9.44
C ASP A 231 22.58 3.97 -10.65
N TYR A 232 21.30 3.67 -10.44
CA TYR A 232 20.32 3.52 -11.52
C TYR A 232 20.17 4.80 -12.34
N ALA A 233 20.05 5.94 -11.67
CA ALA A 233 19.79 7.25 -12.28
C ALA A 233 21.06 7.96 -12.81
N GLY A 234 22.25 7.40 -12.58
CA GLY A 234 23.51 8.05 -12.91
C GLY A 234 23.78 9.30 -12.06
N LEU A 235 23.22 9.35 -10.84
CA LEU A 235 23.41 10.45 -9.89
C LEU A 235 24.53 10.10 -8.88
N PRO A 236 25.18 11.10 -8.27
CA PRO A 236 26.08 10.85 -7.15
C PRO A 236 25.36 10.15 -6.00
N ARG A 237 26.02 9.17 -5.38
CA ARG A 237 25.52 8.59 -4.13
C ARG A 237 25.47 9.68 -3.04
N PRO A 238 24.42 9.71 -2.20
CA PRO A 238 24.27 10.76 -1.19
C PRO A 238 25.37 10.66 -0.13
N PRO A 239 25.75 11.80 0.49
CA PRO A 239 26.68 11.78 1.61
C PRO A 239 26.11 10.96 2.78
N GLN A 240 26.99 10.24 3.47
CA GLN A 240 26.62 9.44 4.64
C GLN A 240 26.98 10.20 5.92
N VAL A 241 26.08 10.18 6.90
CA VAL A 241 26.24 10.82 8.21
C VAL A 241 25.92 9.84 9.32
N SER A 242 26.42 10.11 10.52
CA SER A 242 26.07 9.36 11.72
C SER A 242 24.64 9.62 12.17
N MET A 243 24.10 8.72 12.99
CA MET A 243 22.79 8.91 13.62
C MET A 243 22.74 10.19 14.48
N ALA A 244 23.85 10.56 15.14
CA ALA A 244 23.94 11.78 15.93
C ALA A 244 23.83 13.05 15.06
N GLU A 245 24.51 13.08 13.92
CA GLU A 245 24.44 14.18 12.96
C GLU A 245 23.04 14.27 12.33
N ALA A 246 22.44 13.13 11.98
CA ALA A 246 21.08 13.08 11.45
C ALA A 246 20.06 13.62 12.46
N GLN A 247 20.17 13.28 13.74
CA GLN A 247 19.30 13.81 14.81
C GLN A 247 19.42 15.33 14.96
N ALA A 248 20.60 15.90 14.74
CA ALA A 248 20.81 17.34 14.81
C ALA A 248 20.27 18.10 13.60
N ALA A 249 20.21 17.46 12.42
CA ALA A 249 19.93 18.13 11.15
C ALA A 249 18.57 17.79 10.50
N MET A 250 17.95 16.67 10.85
CA MET A 250 16.72 16.19 10.18
C MET A 250 15.44 16.56 10.92
N SER A 251 14.36 16.78 10.16
CA SER A 251 13.02 16.99 10.75
C SER A 251 12.53 15.76 11.51
N ALA A 252 11.66 15.96 12.51
CA ALA A 252 11.03 14.88 13.26
C ALA A 252 10.31 13.86 12.36
N GLY A 253 9.72 14.32 11.25
CA GLY A 253 9.08 13.46 10.26
C GLY A 253 10.08 12.51 9.59
N MET A 254 11.26 13.00 9.20
CA MET A 254 12.32 12.17 8.62
C MET A 254 12.90 11.20 9.66
N LEU A 255 13.15 11.68 10.89
CA LEU A 255 13.65 10.84 11.99
C LEU A 255 12.70 9.70 12.33
N SER A 256 11.39 9.88 12.18
CA SER A 256 10.41 8.81 12.44
C SER A 256 10.60 7.57 11.56
N TYR A 257 11.16 7.72 10.35
CA TYR A 257 11.48 6.57 9.49
C TYR A 257 12.78 5.87 9.87
N LEU A 258 13.65 6.54 10.65
CA LEU A 258 14.93 5.98 11.10
C LEU A 258 14.78 5.14 12.39
N GLN A 259 13.64 5.27 13.07
CA GLN A 259 13.39 4.63 14.37
C GLN A 259 12.82 3.21 14.28
N GLU A 260 12.44 2.74 13.10
CA GLU A 260 11.80 1.43 12.92
C GLU A 260 12.59 0.58 11.93
N SER A 261 12.96 -0.64 12.33
CA SER A 261 13.75 -1.57 11.52
C SER A 261 13.15 -2.98 11.55
N ARG A 262 12.92 -3.56 10.37
CA ARG A 262 12.31 -4.89 10.21
C ARG A 262 12.61 -5.48 8.83
N ARG A 263 12.74 -6.80 8.74
CA ARG A 263 12.84 -7.56 7.48
C ARG A 263 11.60 -8.43 7.33
N ILE A 264 10.93 -8.35 6.19
CA ILE A 264 9.57 -8.88 6.05
C ILE A 264 9.55 -10.04 5.08
N ARG A 265 9.04 -11.17 5.54
CA ARG A 265 8.76 -12.36 4.73
C ARG A 265 7.48 -12.18 3.92
N ASN A 266 7.45 -12.80 2.74
CA ASN A 266 6.29 -12.87 1.85
C ASN A 266 5.91 -14.31 1.46
N ASP A 267 6.48 -15.32 2.12
CA ASP A 267 6.30 -16.73 1.77
C ASP A 267 4.81 -17.13 1.73
N LYS A 268 4.04 -16.66 2.72
CA LYS A 268 2.60 -16.89 2.81
C LYS A 268 1.85 -16.33 1.59
N LEU A 269 2.15 -15.08 1.22
CA LEU A 269 1.58 -14.41 0.05
C LEU A 269 1.86 -15.18 -1.25
N LEU A 270 3.12 -15.54 -1.47
CA LEU A 270 3.54 -16.21 -2.71
C LEU A 270 2.92 -17.60 -2.82
N THR A 271 2.88 -18.34 -1.71
CA THR A 271 2.38 -19.72 -1.67
C THR A 271 0.86 -19.77 -1.78
N GLU A 272 0.12 -19.05 -0.94
CA GLU A 272 -1.34 -19.14 -0.89
C GLU A 272 -2.01 -18.52 -2.12
N LEU A 273 -1.44 -17.45 -2.68
CA LEU A 273 -2.01 -16.79 -3.87
C LEU A 273 -1.39 -17.27 -5.20
N GLY A 274 -0.41 -18.17 -5.15
CA GLY A 274 0.29 -18.69 -6.33
C GLY A 274 0.93 -17.58 -7.18
N ILE A 275 1.52 -16.58 -6.53
CA ILE A 275 2.07 -15.38 -7.19
C ILE A 275 3.56 -15.59 -7.51
N ARG A 276 3.93 -15.20 -8.72
CA ARG A 276 5.32 -14.95 -9.11
C ARG A 276 5.48 -13.47 -9.41
N LEU A 277 6.31 -12.79 -8.63
CA LEU A 277 6.58 -11.37 -8.81
C LEU A 277 7.36 -11.13 -10.10
N GLN A 278 6.96 -10.11 -10.85
CA GLN A 278 7.68 -9.65 -12.05
C GLN A 278 8.97 -8.92 -11.65
N TYR A 279 8.96 -8.26 -10.49
CA TYR A 279 10.05 -7.48 -9.94
C TYR A 279 10.44 -8.02 -8.56
N PRO A 280 11.10 -9.20 -8.48
CA PRO A 280 11.36 -9.93 -7.24
C PRO A 280 12.42 -9.28 -6.33
N SER A 281 13.04 -8.19 -6.76
CA SER A 281 13.93 -7.37 -5.94
C SER A 281 14.06 -5.97 -6.53
N LEU A 282 14.54 -5.01 -5.73
CA LEU A 282 14.85 -3.66 -6.23
C LEU A 282 15.81 -3.70 -7.43
N THR A 283 16.88 -4.48 -7.34
CA THR A 283 17.92 -4.52 -8.37
C THR A 283 17.36 -5.01 -9.70
N VAL A 284 16.52 -6.06 -9.67
CA VAL A 284 15.83 -6.55 -10.88
C VAL A 284 14.84 -5.50 -11.39
N GLY A 285 14.07 -4.90 -10.47
CA GLY A 285 13.16 -3.80 -10.76
C GLY A 285 13.82 -2.67 -11.53
N LEU A 286 14.82 -2.05 -10.93
CA LEU A 286 15.59 -0.95 -11.52
C LEU A 286 16.26 -1.37 -12.85
N GLY A 287 16.75 -2.61 -12.96
CA GLY A 287 17.32 -3.13 -14.19
C GLY A 287 16.33 -3.19 -15.35
N MET A 288 15.08 -3.58 -15.08
CA MET A 288 14.01 -3.64 -16.08
C MET A 288 13.49 -2.25 -16.49
N LEU A 289 13.66 -1.24 -15.64
CA LEU A 289 13.28 0.15 -15.97
C LEU A 289 14.28 0.87 -16.90
N LYS A 290 15.48 0.29 -17.12
CA LYS A 290 16.50 0.85 -18.03
C LYS A 290 16.24 0.53 -19.51
N GLY A 291 15.25 -0.31 -19.82
CA GLY A 291 14.84 -0.69 -21.20
C GLY A 291 13.57 0.01 -21.63
#